data_AF-A0A3P7IXX0-F1
#
_entry.id   AF-A0A3P7IXX0-F1
#
_cell.length_a   1.000
_cell.length_b   1.000
_cell.length_c   1.000
_cell.angle_alpha   90.00
_cell.angle_beta   90.00
_cell.angle_gamma   90.00
#
_symmetry.space_group_name_H-M   'P 1'
#
loop_
_entity.id
_entity.type
_entity.pdbx_description
1 polymer ?
#
loop_
_entity_poly.entity_id
_entity_poly.type
_entity_poly.pdbx_seq_one_letter_code
_entity_poly.pdbx_strand_id
1 'polypeptide(L)'
;MDLTGLKMDRRVMTLITGGLASISAFMAEHYVEMVHSFVVVNVPTFISALWTVARPLLPEKTQNKVNILGPNWKQDILELADPSCLPTYWNEDDLDGPFLAPIERGVEYSPDEYYKGSVPENAQTLHIPAGKSGYVDVEAKQVHFLKFFCPTYPVNLKFQTIRKVLEEL
;
A
#
# COMPACT_ATOMS: atom_id res chain seq x y z
N MET A 1 13.70 3.72 0.74
CA MET A 1 12.53 3.39 1.58
C MET A 1 12.93 3.60 3.02
N ASP A 2 12.30 4.56 3.68
CA ASP A 2 12.55 4.89 5.09
C ASP A 2 11.61 4.09 5.98
N LEU A 3 12.13 3.32 6.95
CA LEU A 3 11.33 2.52 7.89
C LEU A 3 11.22 3.15 9.29
N THR A 4 11.55 4.43 9.42
CA THR A 4 11.39 5.19 10.66
C THR A 4 9.98 5.05 11.23
N GLY A 5 9.88 4.67 12.51
CA GLY A 5 8.59 4.54 13.20
C GLY A 5 7.79 3.29 12.87
N LEU A 6 8.32 2.38 12.02
CA LEU A 6 7.64 1.13 11.72
C LEU A 6 7.49 0.28 12.99
N LYS A 7 6.25 -0.14 13.29
CA LYS A 7 5.93 -1.02 14.40
C LYS A 7 5.55 -2.40 13.88
N MET A 8 5.96 -3.44 14.58
CA MET A 8 5.55 -4.79 14.27
C MET A 8 4.09 -4.99 14.69
N ASP A 9 3.17 -4.88 13.74
CA ASP A 9 1.74 -5.11 13.96
C ASP A 9 1.12 -6.01 12.87
N ARG A 10 -0.12 -6.47 13.13
CA ARG A 10 -0.87 -7.30 12.19
C ARG A 10 -1.20 -6.57 10.88
N ARG A 11 -1.29 -5.24 10.90
CA ARG A 11 -1.61 -4.42 9.72
C ARG A 11 -0.43 -4.44 8.76
N VAL A 12 0.80 -4.24 9.25
CA VAL A 12 2.05 -4.35 8.48
C VAL A 12 2.16 -5.73 7.83
N MET A 13 1.88 -6.80 8.57
CA MET A 13 1.88 -8.16 8.01
C MET A 13 0.83 -8.36 6.92
N THR A 14 -0.37 -7.80 7.09
CA THR A 14 -1.45 -7.87 6.09
C THR A 14 -1.10 -7.05 4.85
N LEU A 15 -0.46 -5.88 5.02
CA LEU A 15 0.00 -5.03 3.93
C LEU A 15 1.10 -5.70 3.11
N ILE A 16 2.07 -6.35 3.78
CA ILE A 16 3.17 -7.06 3.11
C ILE A 16 2.65 -8.26 2.34
N THR A 17 1.85 -9.11 2.98
CA THR A 17 1.35 -10.35 2.36
C THR A 17 0.27 -10.13 1.31
N GLY A 18 -0.46 -9.01 1.37
CA GLY A 18 -1.49 -8.65 0.41
C GLY A 18 -1.02 -7.59 -0.59
N GLY A 19 -1.20 -6.33 -0.21
CA GLY A 19 -1.06 -5.19 -1.12
C GLY A 19 0.35 -5.04 -1.72
N LEU A 20 1.39 -5.04 -0.88
CA LEU A 20 2.76 -4.83 -1.35
C LEU A 20 3.27 -6.00 -2.20
N ALA A 21 2.95 -7.24 -1.85
CA ALA A 21 3.25 -8.40 -2.69
C ALA A 21 2.58 -8.28 -4.07
N SER A 22 1.31 -7.88 -4.10
CA SER A 22 0.55 -7.71 -5.35
C SER A 22 1.14 -6.58 -6.22
N ILE A 23 1.47 -5.43 -5.61
CA ILE A 23 2.12 -4.32 -6.30
C ILE A 23 3.49 -4.74 -6.83
N SER A 24 4.28 -5.47 -6.04
CA SER A 24 5.60 -5.93 -6.48
C SER A 24 5.50 -6.89 -7.66
N ALA A 25 4.53 -7.81 -7.66
CA ALA A 25 4.28 -8.69 -8.79
C ALA A 25 3.85 -7.90 -10.04
N PHE A 26 2.90 -6.98 -9.88
CA PHE A 26 2.44 -6.11 -10.97
C PHE A 26 3.58 -5.30 -11.59
N MET A 27 4.43 -4.69 -10.75
CA MET A 27 5.60 -3.93 -11.20
C MET A 27 6.60 -4.80 -11.95
N ALA A 28 6.86 -6.03 -11.48
CA ALA A 28 7.80 -6.91 -12.17
C ALA A 28 7.29 -7.39 -13.53
N GLU A 29 5.98 -7.50 -13.72
CA GLU A 29 5.37 -7.92 -14.99
C GLU A 29 5.29 -6.78 -16.01
N HIS A 30 4.90 -5.58 -15.57
CA HIS A 30 4.62 -4.46 -16.49
C HIS A 30 5.78 -3.48 -16.65
N TYR A 31 6.70 -3.44 -15.69
CA TYR A 31 7.77 -2.45 -15.59
C TYR A 31 9.13 -3.11 -15.39
N VAL A 32 9.44 -4.01 -16.32
CA VAL A 32 10.69 -4.78 -16.32
C VAL A 32 11.89 -3.82 -16.33
N GLU A 33 12.82 -4.06 -15.40
CA GLU A 33 14.13 -3.40 -15.33
C GLU A 33 14.15 -1.88 -15.11
N MET A 34 13.01 -1.22 -14.88
CA MET A 34 12.99 0.21 -14.55
C MET A 34 13.63 0.55 -13.19
N VAL A 35 13.52 -0.34 -12.21
CA VAL A 35 14.14 -0.11 -10.89
C VAL A 35 15.53 -0.70 -10.84
N HIS A 36 16.54 0.12 -10.54
CA HIS A 36 17.92 -0.33 -10.36
C HIS A 36 18.13 -1.00 -9.00
N SER A 37 17.81 -0.30 -7.90
CA SER A 37 17.96 -0.80 -6.53
C SER A 37 16.90 -0.20 -5.60
N PHE A 38 16.49 -0.97 -4.59
CA PHE A 38 15.68 -0.52 -3.47
C PHE A 38 16.56 -0.42 -2.23
N VAL A 39 16.90 0.79 -1.82
CA VAL A 39 17.66 1.03 -0.59
C VAL A 39 16.70 1.21 0.58
N VAL A 40 16.85 0.42 1.63
CA VAL A 40 16.03 0.46 2.84
C VAL A 40 16.88 1.02 3.99
N VAL A 41 16.39 2.08 4.65
CA VAL A 41 17.10 2.83 5.70
C VAL A 41 16.27 2.91 6.98
N ASN A 42 16.90 3.32 8.09
CA ASN A 42 16.29 3.38 9.43
C ASN A 42 15.57 2.07 9.80
N VAL A 43 16.24 0.95 9.57
CA VAL A 43 15.64 -0.36 9.73
C VAL A 43 15.43 -0.69 11.21
N PRO A 44 14.24 -1.18 11.61
CA PRO A 44 14.00 -1.60 12.99
C PRO A 44 14.70 -2.94 13.28
N THR A 45 14.90 -3.26 14.56
CA THR A 45 15.58 -4.49 15.00
C THR A 45 14.92 -5.78 14.50
N PHE A 46 13.61 -5.75 14.22
CA PHE A 46 12.85 -6.89 13.71
C PHE A 46 12.85 -7.03 12.19
N ILE A 47 13.61 -6.20 11.45
CA ILE A 47 13.61 -6.20 9.98
C ILE A 47 13.94 -7.56 9.38
N SER A 48 14.84 -8.33 10.00
CA SER A 48 15.24 -9.65 9.53
C SER A 48 14.06 -10.64 9.51
N ALA A 49 13.20 -10.58 10.52
CA ALA A 49 11.99 -11.39 10.58
C ALA A 49 10.99 -10.94 9.48
N LEU A 50 10.83 -9.64 9.30
CA LEU A 50 9.98 -9.07 8.26
C LEU A 50 10.45 -9.48 6.86
N TRP A 51 11.75 -9.40 6.61
CA TRP A 51 12.37 -9.77 5.35
C TRP A 51 12.24 -11.26 5.05
N THR A 52 12.30 -12.11 6.07
CA THR A 52 12.06 -13.56 5.93
C THR A 52 10.66 -13.86 5.39
N VAL A 53 9.66 -13.08 5.79
CA VAL A 53 8.27 -13.20 5.29
C VAL A 53 8.10 -12.53 3.94
N ALA A 54 8.67 -11.34 3.73
CA ALA A 54 8.49 -10.55 2.53
C ALA A 54 9.25 -11.12 1.31
N ARG A 55 10.49 -11.56 1.50
CA ARG A 55 11.38 -12.04 0.42
C ARG A 55 10.74 -13.07 -0.51
N PRO A 56 10.12 -14.17 -0.03
CA PRO A 56 9.51 -15.17 -0.92
C PRO A 56 8.30 -14.66 -1.71
N LEU A 57 7.71 -13.54 -1.28
CA LEU A 57 6.57 -12.90 -1.97
C LEU A 57 7.02 -11.95 -3.07
N LEU A 58 8.30 -11.60 -3.10
CA LEU A 58 8.87 -10.72 -4.11
C LEU A 58 9.40 -11.55 -5.30
N PRO A 59 9.25 -11.05 -6.53
CA PRO A 59 9.88 -11.63 -7.71
C PRO A 59 11.41 -11.72 -7.55
N GLU A 60 12.04 -12.76 -8.09
CA GLU A 60 13.48 -13.04 -7.91
C GLU A 60 14.38 -11.85 -8.26
N LYS A 61 14.09 -11.20 -9.40
CA LYS A 61 14.81 -9.99 -9.84
C LYS A 61 14.70 -8.84 -8.84
N THR A 62 13.57 -8.72 -8.14
CA THR A 62 13.34 -7.69 -7.13
C THR A 62 14.07 -8.02 -5.84
N GLN A 63 14.11 -9.30 -5.44
CA GLN A 63 14.84 -9.74 -4.24
C GLN A 63 16.33 -9.32 -4.30
N ASN A 64 16.96 -9.47 -5.46
CA ASN A 64 18.37 -9.15 -5.65
C ASN A 64 18.67 -7.64 -5.70
N LYS A 65 17.63 -6.80 -5.77
CA LYS A 65 17.75 -5.34 -5.85
C LYS A 65 17.54 -4.66 -4.49
N VAL A 66 17.08 -5.39 -3.48
CA VAL A 66 16.80 -4.83 -2.14
C VAL A 66 18.09 -4.80 -1.32
N ASN A 67 18.55 -3.59 -1.00
CA ASN A 67 19.69 -3.32 -0.14
C ASN A 67 19.19 -2.78 1.21
N ILE A 68 19.31 -3.61 2.25
CA ILE A 68 18.93 -3.25 3.62
C ILE A 68 20.17 -2.70 4.30
N LEU A 69 20.22 -1.38 4.53
CA LEU A 69 21.37 -0.72 5.15
C LEU A 69 21.35 -0.87 6.67
N GLY A 70 22.55 -0.88 7.26
CA GLY A 70 22.76 -1.07 8.69
C GLY A 70 22.59 0.21 9.53
N PRO A 71 23.06 0.21 10.79
CA PRO A 71 22.98 1.39 11.66
C PRO A 71 23.65 2.65 11.10
N ASN A 72 24.74 2.48 10.33
CA ASN A 72 25.51 3.59 9.73
C ASN A 72 25.00 4.01 8.34
N TRP A 73 23.74 3.70 8.01
CA TRP A 73 23.17 3.89 6.68
C TRP A 73 23.32 5.31 6.11
N LYS A 74 23.42 6.35 6.96
CA LYS A 74 23.60 7.74 6.53
C LYS A 74 24.91 7.94 5.75
N GLN A 75 25.96 7.19 6.07
CA GLN A 75 27.22 7.20 5.32
C GLN A 75 27.10 6.32 4.08
N ASP A 76 26.60 5.09 4.25
CA ASP A 76 26.47 4.11 3.17
C ASP A 76 25.60 4.63 2.01
N ILE A 77 24.54 5.39 2.29
CA ILE A 77 23.64 5.91 1.25
C ILE A 77 24.29 7.00 0.39
N LEU A 78 25.28 7.73 0.90
CA LEU A 78 26.01 8.75 0.15
C LEU A 78 26.93 8.14 -0.91
N GLU A 79 27.32 6.88 -0.76
CA GLU A 79 28.06 6.13 -1.79
C GLU A 79 27.14 5.70 -2.95
N LEU A 80 25.83 5.66 -2.71
CA LEU A 80 24.83 5.15 -3.65
C LEU A 80 24.02 6.25 -4.35
N ALA A 81 23.92 7.44 -3.75
CA ALA A 81 23.06 8.50 -4.24
C ALA A 81 23.64 9.89 -3.94
N ASP A 82 23.39 10.82 -4.86
CA ASP A 82 23.81 12.21 -4.71
C ASP A 82 23.05 12.90 -3.56
N PRO A 83 23.72 13.70 -2.71
CA PRO A 83 23.07 14.33 -1.57
C PRO A 83 21.93 15.30 -1.93
N SER A 84 21.93 15.87 -3.15
CA SER A 84 20.83 16.71 -3.66
C SER A 84 19.53 15.95 -3.89
N CYS A 85 19.58 14.61 -3.97
CA CYS A 85 18.44 13.73 -4.12
C CYS A 85 17.96 13.13 -2.79
N LEU A 86 18.68 13.38 -1.69
CA LEU A 86 18.40 12.78 -0.39
C LEU A 86 17.64 13.76 0.52
N PRO A 87 16.58 13.30 1.21
CA PRO A 87 15.74 14.16 2.01
C PRO A 87 16.47 14.95 3.09
N THR A 88 16.25 16.26 3.15
CA THR A 88 16.79 17.15 4.19
C THR A 88 16.39 16.73 5.61
N TYR A 89 15.20 16.16 5.78
CA TYR A 89 14.70 15.70 7.09
C TYR A 89 15.46 14.48 7.67
N TRP A 90 16.38 13.88 6.92
CA TRP A 90 17.29 12.84 7.44
C TRP A 90 18.52 13.41 8.14
N ASN A 91 18.78 14.71 8.00
CA ASN A 91 19.79 15.40 8.78
C ASN A 91 19.38 15.41 10.26
N GLU A 92 20.36 15.55 11.15
CA GLU A 92 20.08 15.79 12.56
C GLU A 92 19.57 17.22 12.72
N ASP A 93 18.57 17.39 13.60
CA ASP A 93 18.05 18.71 13.91
C ASP A 93 19.21 19.60 14.41
N ASP A 94 19.31 20.82 13.88
CA ASP A 94 20.31 21.85 14.19
C ASP A 94 21.69 21.79 13.48
N LEU A 95 21.91 20.89 12.50
CA LEU A 95 23.12 20.88 11.67
C LEU A 95 22.81 20.99 10.17
N ASP A 96 23.60 21.79 9.43
CA ASP A 96 23.68 21.71 7.97
C ASP A 96 24.25 20.34 7.59
N GLY A 97 23.37 19.36 7.47
CA GLY A 97 23.74 18.00 7.14
C GLY A 97 23.93 17.80 5.64
N PRO A 98 24.46 16.64 5.24
CA PRO A 98 24.81 16.38 3.85
C PRO A 98 23.59 16.28 2.92
N PHE A 99 22.39 16.00 3.43
CA PHE A 99 21.20 15.76 2.61
C PHE A 99 20.46 17.06 2.27
N LEU A 100 20.17 17.32 0.98
CA LEU A 100 19.73 18.64 0.51
C LEU A 100 18.36 18.65 -0.21
N ALA A 101 17.72 17.50 -0.42
CA ALA A 101 16.46 17.42 -1.15
C ALA A 101 15.25 17.85 -0.29
N PRO A 102 14.44 18.83 -0.73
CA PRO A 102 13.23 19.25 -0.02
C PRO A 102 12.08 18.27 -0.31
N ILE A 103 12.10 17.10 0.34
CA ILE A 103 11.07 16.06 0.19
C ILE A 103 10.04 16.19 1.32
N GLU A 104 8.77 16.21 0.95
CA GLU A 104 7.66 16.20 1.90
C GLU A 104 7.49 14.82 2.53
N ARG A 105 7.25 14.78 3.85
CA ARG A 105 6.89 13.54 4.55
C ARG A 105 5.39 13.29 4.45
N GLY A 106 5.01 12.02 4.35
CA GLY A 106 3.63 11.62 4.53
C GLY A 106 3.14 12.06 5.89
N VAL A 107 2.05 12.83 5.92
CA VAL A 107 1.38 13.24 7.15
C VAL A 107 0.37 12.18 7.56
N GLU A 108 0.22 11.95 8.86
CA GLU A 108 -0.86 11.12 9.36
C GLU A 108 -2.20 11.78 9.02
N TYR A 109 -3.05 11.08 8.29
CA TYR A 109 -4.35 11.61 7.90
C TYR A 109 -5.32 11.47 9.08
N SER A 110 -5.84 12.60 9.58
CA SER A 110 -6.71 12.59 10.76
C SER A 110 -7.97 11.77 10.49
N PRO A 111 -8.37 10.85 11.39
CA PRO A 111 -9.65 10.16 11.30
C PRO A 111 -10.85 11.11 11.19
N ASP A 112 -10.74 12.33 11.72
CA ASP A 112 -11.80 13.34 11.64
C ASP A 112 -12.02 13.88 10.22
N GLU A 113 -11.01 13.76 9.35
CA GLU A 113 -11.03 14.18 7.95
C GLU A 113 -11.36 13.02 7.01
N TYR A 114 -11.61 11.82 7.53
CA TYR A 114 -12.07 10.70 6.72
C TYR A 114 -13.40 11.08 6.06
N TYR A 115 -13.65 10.57 4.86
CA TYR A 115 -14.91 10.83 4.17
C TYR A 115 -16.10 10.37 5.02
N LYS A 116 -16.84 11.33 5.60
CA LYS A 116 -18.06 11.10 6.39
C LYS A 116 -19.28 11.05 5.50
N GLY A 117 -19.23 10.24 4.44
CA GLY A 117 -20.43 9.96 3.64
C GLY A 117 -21.44 9.21 4.49
N SER A 118 -22.60 9.81 4.75
CA SER A 118 -23.73 9.06 5.27
C SER A 118 -24.20 8.08 4.20
N VAL A 119 -24.37 6.81 4.59
CA VAL A 119 -25.07 5.85 3.74
C VAL A 119 -26.50 6.39 3.52
N PRO A 120 -26.98 6.50 2.26
CA PRO A 120 -28.34 6.98 2.00
C PRO A 120 -29.38 6.15 2.76
N GLU A 121 -30.44 6.77 3.28
CA GLU A 121 -31.49 6.06 4.04
C GLU A 121 -32.18 4.96 3.21
N ASN A 122 -32.24 5.13 1.89
CA ASN A 122 -32.79 4.15 0.96
C ASN A 122 -31.78 3.06 0.53
N ALA A 123 -30.60 2.99 1.15
CA ALA A 123 -29.62 1.97 0.82
C ALA A 123 -30.07 0.59 1.30
N GLN A 124 -30.02 -0.40 0.41
CA GLN A 124 -30.27 -1.78 0.77
C GLN A 124 -29.06 -2.36 1.52
N THR A 125 -29.28 -2.87 2.72
CA THR A 125 -28.22 -3.52 3.51
C THR A 125 -28.15 -5.00 3.19
N LEU A 126 -26.97 -5.50 2.82
CA LEU A 126 -26.71 -6.91 2.58
C LEU A 126 -25.73 -7.45 3.63
N HIS A 127 -26.19 -8.35 4.49
CA HIS A 127 -25.35 -9.01 5.49
C HIS A 127 -24.72 -10.28 4.90
N ILE A 128 -23.40 -10.32 4.76
CA ILE A 128 -22.66 -11.48 4.21
C ILE A 128 -21.77 -12.09 5.31
N PRO A 129 -22.06 -13.32 5.76
CA PRO A 129 -21.17 -14.04 6.67
C PRO A 129 -19.80 -14.33 6.04
N ALA A 130 -18.78 -14.49 6.88
CA ALA A 130 -17.43 -14.82 6.43
C ALA A 130 -17.42 -16.09 5.53
N GLY A 131 -16.76 -16.00 4.38
CA GLY A 131 -16.64 -17.10 3.42
C GLY A 131 -17.89 -17.38 2.58
N LYS A 132 -18.95 -16.57 2.69
CA LYS A 132 -20.15 -16.66 1.86
C LYS A 132 -20.18 -15.55 0.81
N SER A 133 -21.05 -15.72 -0.19
CA SER A 133 -21.35 -14.71 -1.20
C SER A 133 -22.81 -14.28 -1.04
N GLY A 134 -23.10 -13.02 -1.31
CA GLY A 134 -24.46 -12.48 -1.38
C GLY A 134 -24.63 -11.69 -2.67
N TYR A 135 -25.88 -11.54 -3.12
CA TYR A 135 -26.22 -10.78 -4.31
C TYR A 135 -27.48 -9.95 -4.07
N VAL A 136 -27.61 -8.88 -4.84
CA VAL A 136 -28.79 -8.02 -4.90
C VAL A 136 -29.11 -7.83 -6.37
N ASP A 137 -30.33 -8.19 -6.76
CA ASP A 137 -30.82 -7.97 -8.11
C ASP A 137 -31.52 -6.61 -8.17
N VAL A 138 -31.11 -5.78 -9.13
CA VAL A 138 -31.72 -4.46 -9.37
C VAL A 138 -32.25 -4.44 -10.79
N GLU A 139 -33.57 -4.32 -10.94
CA GLU A 139 -34.21 -4.14 -12.23
C GLU A 139 -34.16 -2.65 -12.64
N ALA A 140 -33.44 -2.36 -13.72
CA ALA A 140 -33.26 -0.99 -14.21
C ALA A 140 -34.01 -0.79 -15.53
N LYS A 141 -35.09 0.01 -15.51
CA LYS A 141 -35.90 0.34 -16.71
C LYS A 141 -35.26 1.41 -17.62
N GLN A 142 -34.28 2.16 -17.12
CA GLN A 142 -33.52 3.22 -17.83
C GLN A 142 -32.05 3.20 -17.36
N VAL A 143 -31.21 4.16 -17.80
CA VAL A 143 -29.83 4.32 -17.29
C VAL A 143 -29.85 4.62 -15.79
N HIS A 144 -29.34 3.69 -14.98
CA HIS A 144 -29.23 3.83 -13.52
C HIS A 144 -27.76 3.81 -13.09
N PHE A 145 -27.43 4.65 -12.10
CA PHE A 145 -26.12 4.64 -11.45
C PHE A 145 -26.21 3.87 -10.14
N LEU A 146 -25.47 2.77 -10.02
CA LEU A 146 -25.32 2.03 -8.77
C LEU A 146 -24.19 2.63 -7.94
N LYS A 147 -24.47 2.99 -6.70
CA LYS A 147 -23.46 3.44 -5.72
C LYS A 147 -23.35 2.40 -4.63
N PHE A 148 -22.13 1.89 -4.42
CA PHE A 148 -21.84 0.92 -3.37
C PHE A 148 -21.19 1.64 -2.18
N PHE A 149 -21.68 1.34 -0.99
CA PHE A 149 -21.12 1.85 0.27
C PHE A 149 -20.67 0.65 1.11
N CYS A 150 -19.40 0.64 1.50
CA CYS A 150 -18.86 -0.37 2.41
C CYS A 150 -18.35 0.34 3.67
N PRO A 151 -19.13 0.37 4.76
CA PRO A 151 -18.73 1.06 5.99
C PRO A 151 -17.60 0.33 6.75
N THR A 152 -17.26 -0.91 6.38
CA THR A 152 -16.27 -1.73 7.07
C THR A 152 -14.91 -1.75 6.35
N TYR A 153 -13.87 -1.24 7.03
CA TYR A 153 -12.46 -1.47 6.71
C TYR A 153 -11.85 -2.52 7.68
N PRO A 154 -10.96 -3.44 7.24
CA PRO A 154 -10.67 -3.92 5.89
C PRO A 154 -11.11 -5.39 5.74
N VAL A 155 -12.09 -5.67 4.88
CA VAL A 155 -12.39 -7.03 4.43
C VAL A 155 -12.17 -7.07 2.92
N ASN A 156 -11.40 -8.03 2.42
CA ASN A 156 -11.19 -8.26 0.98
C ASN A 156 -12.53 -8.68 0.34
N LEU A 157 -13.36 -7.70 0.00
CA LEU A 157 -14.63 -7.89 -0.69
C LEU A 157 -14.39 -7.84 -2.19
N LYS A 158 -14.77 -8.92 -2.89
CA LYS A 158 -14.81 -8.95 -4.35
C LYS A 158 -16.19 -8.51 -4.80
N PHE A 159 -16.25 -7.41 -5.55
CA PHE A 159 -17.48 -6.95 -6.18
C PHE A 159 -17.52 -7.43 -7.63
N GLN A 160 -18.66 -7.95 -8.08
CA GLN A 160 -18.90 -8.31 -9.47
C GLN A 160 -20.30 -7.85 -9.85
N THR A 161 -20.42 -7.11 -10.95
CA THR A 161 -21.71 -6.74 -11.53
C THR A 161 -21.97 -7.64 -12.73
N ILE A 162 -23.10 -8.34 -12.72
CA ILE A 162 -23.54 -9.18 -13.84
C ILE A 162 -24.77 -8.52 -14.45
N ARG A 163 -24.67 -8.09 -15.70
CA ARG A 163 -25.81 -7.54 -16.47
C ARG A 163 -26.46 -8.68 -17.25
N LYS A 164 -27.72 -8.98 -16.93
CA LYS A 164 -28.55 -9.88 -17.75
C LYS A 164 -29.47 -9.03 -18.62
N VAL A 165 -29.30 -9.11 -19.95
CA VAL A 165 -30.24 -8.49 -20.89
C VAL A 165 -31.40 -9.48 -21.08
N LEU A 166 -32.61 -9.08 -20.69
CA LEU A 166 -33.81 -9.83 -21.04
C LEU A 166 -34.16 -9.43 -22.48
N GLU A 167 -33.87 -10.31 -23.44
CA GLU A 167 -34.47 -10.21 -24.77
C GLU A 167 -35.93 -10.67 -24.63
N GLU A 168 -36.87 -9.80 -24.95
CA GLU A 168 -38.29 -10.16 -25.08
C GLU A 168 -38.42 -11.11 -26.28
N LEU A 169 -38.95 -12.32 -26.02
CA LEU A 169 -39.39 -13.29 -27.04
C LEU A 169 -40.75 -12.92 -27.61
#